data_AF-A0A7S0BN67-F1
#
_entry.id   AF-A0A7S0BN67-F1
#
_cell.length_a   1.000
_cell.length_b   1.000
_cell.length_c   1.000
_cell.angle_alpha   90.00
_cell.angle_beta   90.00
_cell.angle_gamma   90.00
#
_symmetry.space_group_name_H-M   'P 1'
#
loop_
_entity.id
_entity.type
_entity.pdbx_description
1 polymer ?
#
loop_
_entity_poly.entity_id
_entity_poly.type
_entity_poly.pdbx_seq_one_letter_code
_entity_poly.pdbx_strand_id
1 'polypeptide(L)'
;MSVQENVVIRTSRRGNVIAVSREHYLRDDLSCGSDLCRMCKHPALGLASGRLGASQEIYVIPDVSAILDQTDVILSDIKPFKEVLFLETVVNEVRLTSAKVYARVKEALTTMGSSSNYAIFSNEHHRSTFVKRSDQTNTHAYREECILSAATWLAQHWKPIGRQPMLVTDKDLTGKVLKNVEIFSVENLVRKYEGIEPKLRDFVQTRDENSDVDMRDAKRPRLYSDYMPLADAQRKLKNGKLLQGIYNTNPFNRLEGTVNVQKGAGSEGERFSVLIQGRENMNRSVQGDVVIV
;
A
#
# COMPACT_ATOMS: atom_id res chain seq x y z
N MET A 1 -2.56 28.46 -17.06
CA MET A 1 -2.71 27.00 -17.08
C MET A 1 -1.76 26.47 -18.15
N SER A 2 -0.81 25.62 -17.79
CA SER A 2 0.13 25.02 -18.75
C SER A 2 -0.25 23.56 -18.97
N VAL A 3 -0.28 23.12 -20.23
CA VAL A 3 -0.61 21.75 -20.63
C VAL A 3 0.68 21.00 -20.94
N GLN A 4 0.81 19.79 -20.42
CA GLN A 4 1.85 18.85 -20.81
C GLN A 4 1.23 17.58 -21.38
N GLU A 5 1.93 16.95 -22.32
CA GLU A 5 1.56 15.63 -22.80
C GLU A 5 2.26 14.56 -21.95
N ASN A 6 1.49 13.61 -21.41
CA ASN A 6 2.01 12.46 -20.69
C ASN A 6 1.71 11.19 -21.48
N VAL A 7 2.75 10.56 -22.03
CA VAL A 7 2.65 9.32 -22.81
C VAL A 7 3.08 8.14 -21.95
N VAL A 8 2.16 7.20 -21.75
CA VAL A 8 2.40 5.97 -20.98
C VAL A 8 2.25 4.76 -21.89
N ILE A 9 3.29 3.92 -21.94
CA ILE A 9 3.25 2.64 -22.64
C ILE A 9 2.71 1.58 -21.68
N ARG A 10 1.66 0.86 -22.08
CA ARG A 10 1.08 -0.24 -21.31
C ARG A 10 0.79 -1.46 -22.18
N THR A 11 0.90 -2.64 -21.59
CA THR A 11 0.42 -3.88 -22.21
C THR A 11 -1.08 -4.03 -21.97
N SER A 12 -1.82 -4.33 -23.02
CA SER A 12 -3.24 -4.65 -22.95
C SER A 12 -3.45 -6.04 -22.33
N ARG A 13 -4.69 -6.33 -21.92
CA ARG A 13 -5.07 -7.69 -21.46
C ARG A 13 -4.81 -8.79 -22.50
N ARG A 14 -4.67 -8.45 -23.79
CA ARG A 14 -4.36 -9.38 -24.88
C ARG A 14 -2.87 -9.45 -25.24
N GLY A 15 -2.00 -8.78 -24.47
CA GLY A 15 -0.56 -8.77 -24.71
C GLY A 15 -0.08 -7.67 -25.68
N ASN A 16 -0.98 -6.98 -26.38
CA ASN A 16 -0.59 -5.88 -27.27
C ASN A 16 0.02 -4.71 -26.49
N VAL A 17 1.11 -4.14 -26.99
CA VAL A 17 1.72 -2.92 -26.46
C VAL A 17 0.97 -1.70 -27.01
N ILE A 18 0.48 -0.83 -26.13
CA ILE A 18 -0.31 0.36 -26.48
C ILE A 18 0.32 1.59 -25.82
N ALA A 19 0.59 2.63 -26.60
CA ALA A 19 0.92 3.96 -26.10
C ALA A 19 -0.38 4.73 -25.82
N VAL A 20 -0.52 5.25 -24.60
CA VAL A 20 -1.66 6.09 -24.20
C VAL A 20 -1.12 7.47 -23.90
N SER A 21 -1.47 8.44 -24.74
CA SER A 21 -1.22 9.86 -24.48
C SER A 21 -2.39 10.47 -23.71
N ARG A 22 -2.08 11.29 -22.71
CA ARG A 22 -3.05 12.08 -21.94
C ARG A 22 -2.53 13.48 -21.73
N GLU A 23 -3.42 14.46 -21.84
CA GLU A 23 -3.14 15.82 -21.43
C GLU A 23 -3.07 15.90 -19.90
N HIS A 24 -2.03 16.57 -19.41
CA HIS A 24 -1.82 16.84 -18.00
C HIS A 24 -1.79 18.35 -17.77
N TYR A 25 -2.82 18.83 -17.06
CA TYR A 25 -3.01 20.25 -16.78
C TYR A 25 -2.34 20.65 -15.47
N LEU A 26 -1.45 21.63 -15.53
CA LEU A 26 -0.83 22.24 -14.36
C LEU A 26 -1.53 23.55 -14.00
N ARG A 27 -1.82 23.67 -12.71
CA ARG A 27 -2.65 24.70 -12.10
C ARG A 27 -1.87 25.45 -11.03
N ASP A 28 -2.19 26.73 -10.91
CA ASP A 28 -1.63 27.67 -9.91
C ASP A 28 -2.68 28.05 -8.83
N ASP A 29 -3.91 27.55 -8.98
CA ASP A 29 -5.07 27.89 -8.13
C ASP A 29 -5.47 26.77 -7.18
N LEU A 30 -4.61 25.78 -6.98
CA LEU A 30 -4.83 24.67 -6.04
C LEU A 30 -4.46 25.11 -4.62
N SER A 31 -5.34 24.79 -3.66
CA SER A 31 -5.11 25.12 -2.25
C SER A 31 -3.98 24.26 -1.66
N CYS A 32 -3.18 24.84 -0.76
CA CYS A 32 -2.17 24.10 0.00
C CYS A 32 -2.76 23.21 1.10
N GLY A 33 -4.09 23.23 1.28
CA GLY A 33 -4.81 22.37 2.22
C GLY A 33 -4.89 22.92 3.64
N SER A 34 -4.34 24.09 3.96
CA SER A 34 -4.46 24.74 5.28
C SER A 34 -5.48 25.88 5.26
N ASP A 35 -6.38 25.93 6.24
CA ASP A 35 -7.34 27.03 6.42
C ASP A 35 -6.69 28.34 6.86
N LEU A 36 -5.46 28.28 7.38
CA LEU A 36 -4.72 29.47 7.81
C LEU A 36 -4.05 30.21 6.65
N CYS A 37 -3.93 29.57 5.50
CA CYS A 37 -3.31 30.18 4.34
C CYS A 37 -4.21 31.25 3.73
N ARG A 38 -3.69 32.48 3.58
CA ARG A 38 -4.38 33.60 2.90
C ARG A 38 -3.91 33.81 1.46
N MET A 39 -2.83 33.12 1.04
CA MET A 39 -2.30 33.20 -0.32
C MET A 39 -3.03 32.26 -1.28
N CYS A 40 -3.49 31.11 -0.79
CA CYS A 40 -4.24 30.16 -1.58
C CYS A 40 -5.68 30.61 -1.74
N LYS A 41 -6.25 30.32 -2.92
CA LYS A 41 -7.70 30.31 -3.06
C LYS A 41 -8.26 29.11 -2.31
N HIS A 42 -9.41 29.33 -1.73
CA HIS A 42 -10.14 28.35 -0.94
C HIS A 42 -11.41 27.93 -1.68
N PRO A 43 -11.30 27.18 -2.80
CA PRO A 43 -12.46 26.71 -3.52
C PRO A 43 -13.31 25.79 -2.64
N ALA A 44 -14.57 25.59 -3.05
CA ALA A 44 -15.46 24.64 -2.39
C ALA A 44 -14.76 23.27 -2.26
N LEU A 45 -14.88 22.66 -1.08
CA LEU A 45 -14.15 21.43 -0.72
C LEU A 45 -14.57 20.20 -1.54
N GLY A 46 -15.63 20.31 -2.35
CA GLY A 46 -16.15 19.20 -3.13
C GLY A 46 -16.64 18.09 -2.21
N LEU A 47 -16.09 16.88 -2.38
CA LEU A 47 -16.34 15.75 -1.47
C LEU A 47 -15.44 15.75 -0.24
N ALA A 48 -14.37 16.55 -0.21
CA ALA A 48 -13.45 16.58 0.93
C ALA A 48 -14.11 17.25 2.14
N SER A 49 -13.84 16.73 3.33
CA SER A 49 -14.45 17.20 4.58
C SER A 49 -13.85 18.50 5.08
N GLY A 50 -12.58 18.77 4.80
CA GLY A 50 -11.88 19.82 5.50
C GLY A 50 -10.51 20.17 4.96
N ARG A 51 -9.90 21.10 5.70
CA ARG A 51 -8.55 21.59 5.56
C ARG A 51 -7.89 21.55 6.92
N LEU A 52 -6.58 21.68 6.92
CA LEU A 52 -5.79 21.69 8.14
C LEU A 52 -6.02 22.99 8.92
N GLY A 53 -6.35 22.83 10.19
CA GLY A 53 -6.65 23.88 11.14
C GLY A 53 -5.45 24.33 11.96
N ALA A 54 -5.71 25.06 13.04
CA ALA A 54 -4.68 25.64 13.90
C ALA A 54 -4.26 24.75 15.08
N SER A 55 -4.79 23.53 15.19
CA SER A 55 -4.70 22.71 16.40
C SER A 55 -3.28 22.26 16.76
N GLN A 56 -2.36 22.29 15.79
CA GLN A 56 -0.94 21.98 15.95
C GLN A 56 -0.06 22.72 14.94
N GLU A 57 1.16 23.08 15.33
CA GLU A 57 2.14 23.77 14.49
C GLU A 57 2.70 22.89 13.37
N ILE A 58 2.69 21.58 13.60
CA ILE A 58 3.22 20.58 12.69
C ILE A 58 2.06 19.92 11.95
N TYR A 59 2.15 19.89 10.62
CA TYR A 59 1.25 19.14 9.77
C TYR A 59 1.94 17.86 9.28
N VAL A 60 1.30 16.73 9.51
CA VAL A 60 1.84 15.41 9.15
C VAL A 60 1.58 15.14 7.67
N ILE A 61 2.61 14.73 6.94
CA ILE A 61 2.54 14.32 5.54
C ILE A 61 3.02 12.86 5.48
N PRO A 62 2.11 11.87 5.46
CA PRO A 62 2.51 10.47 5.43
C PRO A 62 2.92 10.06 4.02
N ASP A 63 3.95 9.23 3.92
CA ASP A 63 4.34 8.57 2.67
C ASP A 63 3.49 7.31 2.43
N VAL A 64 3.77 6.60 1.34
CA VAL A 64 3.03 5.38 0.97
C VAL A 64 3.17 4.29 2.03
N SER A 65 4.37 4.09 2.58
CA SER A 65 4.62 3.04 3.57
C SER A 65 3.89 3.30 4.88
N ALA A 66 3.93 4.53 5.38
CA ALA A 66 3.22 4.93 6.59
C ALA A 66 1.71 4.70 6.46
N ILE A 67 1.11 5.03 5.31
CA ILE A 67 -0.33 4.80 5.12
C ILE A 67 -0.64 3.30 5.02
N LEU A 68 0.13 2.53 4.25
CA LEU A 68 -0.16 1.11 4.03
C LEU A 68 0.03 0.27 5.29
N ASP A 69 1.09 0.56 6.05
CA ASP A 69 1.53 -0.27 7.17
C ASP A 69 0.99 0.27 8.51
N GLN A 70 0.73 1.57 8.62
CA GLN A 70 0.34 2.22 9.89
C GLN A 70 -0.97 3.01 9.75
N THR A 71 -1.93 2.55 8.94
CA THR A 71 -3.19 3.26 8.70
C THR A 71 -3.92 3.63 10.00
N ASP A 72 -3.91 2.74 11.00
CA ASP A 72 -4.61 2.95 12.27
C ASP A 72 -4.00 4.09 13.09
N VAL A 73 -2.67 4.22 13.10
CA VAL A 73 -1.96 5.32 13.74
C VAL A 73 -2.18 6.63 12.98
N ILE A 74 -2.01 6.61 11.66
CA ILE A 74 -2.10 7.81 10.80
C ILE A 74 -3.52 8.40 10.81
N LEU A 75 -4.55 7.56 10.92
CA LEU A 75 -5.95 8.00 10.99
C LEU A 75 -6.47 8.07 12.44
N SER A 76 -5.59 8.03 13.44
CA SER A 76 -5.97 8.18 14.84
C SER A 76 -6.34 9.62 15.16
N ASP A 77 -7.31 9.82 16.05
CA ASP A 77 -7.69 11.16 16.52
C ASP A 77 -6.77 11.71 17.63
N ILE A 78 -5.48 11.39 17.55
CA ILE A 78 -4.51 11.62 18.63
C ILE A 78 -3.35 12.44 18.07
N LYS A 79 -2.83 13.40 18.85
CA LYS A 79 -1.66 14.19 18.44
C LYS A 79 -0.44 13.26 18.28
N PRO A 80 0.38 13.39 17.22
CA PRO A 80 0.40 14.46 16.22
C PRO A 80 -0.43 14.21 14.95
N PHE A 81 -1.28 13.18 14.91
CA PHE A 81 -2.03 12.77 13.71
C PHE A 81 -3.40 13.46 13.56
N LYS A 82 -3.64 14.57 14.28
CA LYS A 82 -4.90 15.33 14.16
C LYS A 82 -4.99 16.20 12.92
N GLU A 83 -3.86 16.62 12.34
CA GLU A 83 -3.79 17.45 11.13
C GLU A 83 -2.89 16.75 10.11
N VAL A 84 -3.50 16.00 9.18
CA VAL A 84 -2.77 15.16 8.22
C VAL A 84 -3.10 15.59 6.79
N LEU A 85 -2.05 15.95 6.03
CA LEU A 85 -2.15 16.27 4.61
C LEU A 85 -1.73 15.05 3.78
N PHE A 86 -2.68 14.48 3.05
CA PHE A 86 -2.41 13.45 2.07
C PHE A 86 -1.98 14.07 0.73
N LEU A 87 -0.88 13.58 0.17
CA LEU A 87 -0.49 13.94 -1.19
C LEU A 87 -1.24 13.06 -2.20
N GLU A 88 -1.69 13.65 -3.31
CA GLU A 88 -2.36 12.90 -4.38
C GLU A 88 -1.51 11.75 -4.92
N THR A 89 -0.20 11.97 -5.10
CA THR A 89 0.74 10.91 -5.50
C THR A 89 0.72 9.71 -4.55
N VAL A 90 0.62 9.96 -3.24
CA VAL A 90 0.61 8.92 -2.23
C VAL A 90 -0.73 8.18 -2.25
N VAL A 91 -1.85 8.90 -2.29
CA VAL A 91 -3.20 8.33 -2.32
C VAL A 91 -3.40 7.46 -3.58
N ASN A 92 -2.89 7.89 -4.72
CA ASN A 92 -2.96 7.13 -5.98
C ASN A 92 -2.19 5.81 -5.88
N GLU A 93 -1.02 5.80 -5.26
CA GLU A 93 -0.26 4.56 -5.05
C GLU A 93 -0.98 3.61 -4.08
N VAL A 94 -1.52 4.14 -2.99
CA VAL A 94 -2.30 3.36 -2.01
C VAL A 94 -3.51 2.73 -2.70
N ARG A 95 -4.20 3.46 -3.60
CA ARG A 95 -5.31 2.93 -4.40
C ARG A 95 -4.90 1.76 -5.30
N LEU A 96 -3.71 1.82 -5.90
CA LEU A 96 -3.18 0.74 -6.74
C LEU A 96 -2.74 -0.47 -5.91
N THR A 97 -2.31 -0.25 -4.67
CA THR A 97 -1.74 -1.30 -3.80
C THR A 97 -2.80 -2.00 -2.96
N SER A 98 -3.68 -1.25 -2.29
CA SER A 98 -4.68 -1.78 -1.37
C SER A 98 -5.99 -0.98 -1.43
N ALA A 99 -7.01 -1.57 -2.07
CA ALA A 99 -8.34 -0.97 -2.14
C ALA A 99 -8.97 -0.76 -0.76
N LYS A 100 -8.67 -1.63 0.22
CA LYS A 100 -9.15 -1.52 1.60
C LYS A 100 -8.60 -0.28 2.29
N VAL A 101 -7.28 -0.07 2.23
CA VAL A 101 -6.64 1.09 2.86
C VAL A 101 -7.08 2.38 2.16
N TYR A 102 -7.17 2.38 0.82
CA TYR A 102 -7.69 3.51 0.07
C TYR A 102 -9.12 3.88 0.47
N ALA A 103 -10.01 2.90 0.69
CA ALA A 103 -11.37 3.16 1.14
C ALA A 103 -11.38 3.87 2.51
N ARG A 104 -10.53 3.46 3.44
CA ARG A 104 -10.39 4.10 4.76
C ARG A 104 -9.87 5.53 4.67
N VAL A 105 -8.82 5.78 3.87
CA VAL A 105 -8.30 7.13 3.64
C VAL A 105 -9.36 8.02 2.98
N LYS A 106 -10.11 7.48 2.01
CA LYS A 106 -11.21 8.19 1.37
C LYS A 106 -12.32 8.52 2.38
N GLU A 107 -12.69 7.59 3.24
CA GLU A 107 -13.68 7.80 4.31
C GLU A 107 -13.21 8.90 5.27
N ALA A 108 -11.95 8.86 5.73
CA ALA A 108 -11.37 9.90 6.58
C ALA A 108 -11.40 11.28 5.89
N LEU A 109 -11.08 11.34 4.60
CA LEU A 109 -11.11 12.56 3.80
C LEU A 109 -12.51 13.10 3.50
N THR A 110 -13.57 12.31 3.66
CA THR A 110 -14.95 12.67 3.24
C THR A 110 -15.98 12.67 4.39
N THR A 111 -15.58 12.20 5.58
CA THR A 111 -16.40 12.27 6.81
C THR A 111 -16.32 13.65 7.46
N MET A 112 -17.47 14.31 7.63
CA MET A 112 -17.61 15.60 8.31
C MET A 112 -17.68 15.43 9.84
N GLY A 113 -17.28 16.46 10.60
CA GLY A 113 -17.44 16.47 12.06
C GLY A 113 -16.49 15.55 12.82
N SER A 114 -15.44 15.05 12.16
CA SER A 114 -14.33 14.40 12.84
C SER A 114 -13.55 15.41 13.67
N SER A 115 -13.03 14.95 14.80
CA SER A 115 -12.14 15.72 15.67
C SER A 115 -10.72 15.87 15.10
N SER A 116 -10.43 15.16 14.00
CA SER A 116 -9.23 15.30 13.18
C SER A 116 -9.54 15.89 11.82
N ASN A 117 -8.60 16.69 11.33
CA ASN A 117 -8.65 17.40 10.06
C ASN A 117 -7.76 16.68 9.05
N TYR A 118 -8.41 16.08 8.05
CA TYR A 118 -7.75 15.42 6.93
C TYR A 118 -7.92 16.26 5.67
N ALA A 119 -6.82 16.53 4.98
CA ALA A 119 -6.82 17.28 3.74
C ALA A 119 -6.07 16.52 2.64
N ILE A 120 -6.38 16.81 1.38
CA ILE A 120 -5.65 16.28 0.23
C ILE A 120 -5.03 17.42 -0.57
N PHE A 121 -3.79 17.24 -1.00
CA PHE A 121 -3.06 18.17 -1.85
C PHE A 121 -2.75 17.54 -3.20
N SER A 122 -3.28 18.14 -4.28
CA SER A 122 -3.08 17.73 -5.66
C SER A 122 -1.70 18.14 -6.19
N ASN A 123 -0.65 17.55 -5.62
CA ASN A 123 0.74 17.89 -5.91
C ASN A 123 1.17 17.59 -7.35
N GLU A 124 0.52 16.63 -8.03
CA GLU A 124 0.79 16.32 -9.43
C GLU A 124 0.24 17.38 -10.38
N HIS A 125 -0.88 18.01 -10.02
CA HIS A 125 -1.51 19.06 -10.82
C HIS A 125 -1.05 20.47 -10.43
N HIS A 126 -0.32 20.63 -9.32
CA HIS A 126 0.16 21.92 -8.86
C HIS A 126 1.49 22.28 -9.53
N ARG A 127 1.52 23.42 -10.25
CA ARG A 127 2.64 23.81 -11.12
C ARG A 127 3.99 23.86 -10.42
N SER A 128 4.04 24.37 -9.19
CA SER A 128 5.30 24.53 -8.44
C SER A 128 5.82 23.25 -7.80
N THR A 129 5.00 22.19 -7.74
CA THR A 129 5.37 20.92 -7.09
C THR A 129 5.46 19.76 -8.07
N PHE A 130 4.86 19.92 -9.26
CA PHE A 130 4.93 18.93 -10.32
C PHE A 130 6.37 18.61 -10.70
N VAL A 131 6.67 17.31 -10.74
CA VAL A 131 7.95 16.77 -11.17
C VAL A 131 7.73 16.08 -12.51
N LYS A 132 8.52 16.44 -13.52
CA LYS A 132 8.48 15.75 -14.81
C LYS A 132 9.25 14.44 -14.70
N ARG A 133 8.60 13.32 -15.04
CA ARG A 133 9.24 12.01 -15.04
C ARG A 133 10.40 11.97 -16.04
N SER A 134 11.56 11.49 -15.59
CA SER A 134 12.73 11.22 -16.42
C SER A 134 12.79 9.75 -16.83
N ASP A 135 13.23 9.47 -18.06
CA ASP A 135 13.31 8.10 -18.62
C ASP A 135 14.23 7.17 -17.82
N GLN A 136 15.18 7.73 -17.08
CA GLN A 136 16.15 6.98 -16.27
C GLN A 136 15.67 6.70 -14.84
N THR A 137 14.55 7.30 -14.42
CA THR A 137 14.06 7.17 -13.04
C THR A 137 13.09 6.01 -12.89
N ASN A 138 13.36 5.09 -11.96
CA ASN A 138 12.41 4.05 -11.62
C ASN A 138 11.16 4.67 -10.94
N THR A 139 10.04 3.95 -10.93
CA THR A 139 8.76 4.46 -10.42
C THR A 139 8.83 4.87 -8.94
N HIS A 140 9.61 4.15 -8.12
CA HIS A 140 9.76 4.46 -6.70
C HIS A 140 10.51 5.77 -6.48
N ALA A 141 11.68 5.93 -7.11
CA ALA A 141 12.51 7.13 -7.02
C ALA A 141 11.76 8.37 -7.53
N TYR A 142 11.04 8.25 -8.65
CA TYR A 142 10.17 9.33 -9.14
C TYR A 142 9.10 9.73 -8.11
N ARG A 143 8.49 8.74 -7.43
CA ARG A 143 7.50 9.01 -6.40
C ARG A 143 8.09 9.73 -5.19
N GLU A 144 9.25 9.29 -4.71
CA GLU A 144 9.96 9.96 -3.62
C GLU A 144 10.31 11.40 -3.98
N GLU A 145 10.69 11.65 -5.24
CA GLU A 145 10.94 13.01 -5.75
C GLU A 145 9.66 13.86 -5.75
N CYS A 146 8.52 13.33 -6.20
CA CYS A 146 7.22 14.01 -6.14
C CYS A 146 6.83 14.38 -4.70
N ILE A 147 6.99 13.45 -3.75
CA ILE A 147 6.68 13.66 -2.34
C ILE A 147 7.58 14.74 -1.75
N LEU A 148 8.88 14.63 -1.98
CA LEU A 148 9.86 15.57 -1.45
C LEU A 148 9.69 16.98 -2.06
N SER A 149 9.41 17.06 -3.36
CA SER A 149 9.09 18.33 -4.06
C SER A 149 7.89 19.03 -3.42
N ALA A 150 6.80 18.29 -3.20
CA ALA A 150 5.61 18.81 -2.54
C ALA A 150 5.90 19.27 -1.11
N ALA A 151 6.54 18.45 -0.29
CA ALA A 151 6.86 18.79 1.09
C ALA A 151 7.80 20.01 1.19
N THR A 152 8.78 20.11 0.30
CA THR A 152 9.71 21.27 0.24
C THR A 152 8.95 22.56 -0.08
N TRP A 153 8.05 22.52 -1.05
CA TRP A 153 7.21 23.67 -1.39
C TRP A 153 6.29 24.05 -0.23
N LEU A 154 5.65 23.08 0.42
CA LEU A 154 4.80 23.31 1.59
C LEU A 154 5.58 23.93 2.76
N ALA A 155 6.83 23.52 2.99
CA ALA A 155 7.68 24.10 4.04
C ALA A 155 7.93 25.60 3.82
N GLN A 156 8.19 25.99 2.57
CA GLN A 156 8.37 27.39 2.21
C GLN A 156 7.04 28.16 2.26
N HIS A 157 5.97 27.55 1.74
CA HIS A 157 4.66 28.16 1.63
C HIS A 157 3.95 28.35 2.98
N TRP A 158 4.17 27.44 3.94
CA TRP A 158 3.57 27.50 5.27
C TRP A 158 4.36 28.31 6.29
N LYS A 159 5.60 28.71 5.99
CA LYS A 159 6.42 29.55 6.86
C LYS A 159 5.70 30.84 7.34
N PRO A 160 4.98 31.60 6.49
CA PRO A 160 4.28 32.82 6.91
C PRO A 160 3.08 32.57 7.85
N ILE A 161 2.51 31.37 7.84
CA ILE A 161 1.39 30.98 8.72
C ILE A 161 1.86 30.24 9.98
N GLY A 162 3.18 30.15 10.19
CA GLY A 162 3.77 29.51 11.36
C GLY A 162 3.54 28.01 11.42
N ARG A 163 3.39 27.33 10.28
CA ARG A 163 3.23 25.87 10.21
C ARG A 163 4.42 25.20 9.52
N GLN A 164 4.71 23.97 9.90
CA GLN A 164 5.81 23.17 9.35
C GLN A 164 5.31 21.80 8.88
N PRO A 165 5.68 21.35 7.67
CA PRO A 165 5.43 19.98 7.25
C PRO A 165 6.40 19.02 7.94
N MET A 166 5.89 17.87 8.35
CA MET A 166 6.69 16.73 8.81
C MET A 166 6.39 15.53 7.93
N LEU A 167 7.39 14.99 7.25
CA LEU A 167 7.21 13.78 6.45
C LEU A 167 7.28 12.56 7.38
N VAL A 168 6.29 11.69 7.28
CA VAL A 168 6.21 10.48 8.10
C VAL A 168 6.27 9.24 7.21
N THR A 169 7.15 8.30 7.55
CA THR A 169 7.39 7.05 6.81
C THR A 169 7.35 5.86 7.77
N ASP A 170 7.19 4.64 7.28
CA ASP A 170 7.36 3.42 8.10
C ASP A 170 8.81 2.90 8.08
N LYS A 171 9.70 3.54 7.30
CA LYS A 171 11.14 3.22 7.27
C LYS A 171 11.90 4.03 8.32
N ASP A 172 12.95 3.48 8.92
CA ASP A 172 13.78 4.27 9.83
C ASP A 172 14.72 5.23 9.08
N LEU A 173 14.16 6.40 8.77
CA LEU A 173 14.83 7.55 8.16
C LEU A 173 14.82 8.76 9.10
N THR A 174 14.61 8.50 10.39
CA THR A 174 14.34 9.52 11.40
C THR A 174 15.52 10.47 11.58
N GLY A 175 15.24 11.77 11.67
CA GLY A 175 16.26 12.80 11.85
C GLY A 175 17.00 13.17 10.56
N LYS A 176 16.67 12.53 9.43
CA LYS A 176 17.13 13.01 8.12
C LYS A 176 16.34 14.27 7.76
N VAL A 177 17.05 15.34 7.46
CA VAL A 177 16.47 16.56 6.89
C VAL A 177 16.78 16.58 5.40
N LEU A 178 15.75 16.49 4.58
CA LEU A 178 15.88 16.60 3.12
C LEU A 178 15.22 17.90 2.66
N LYS A 179 16.01 18.78 2.04
CA LYS A 179 15.53 20.07 1.53
C LYS A 179 14.74 20.90 2.57
N ASN A 180 15.20 20.89 3.83
CA ASN A 180 14.57 21.56 4.99
C ASN A 180 13.23 20.95 5.45
N VAL A 181 12.94 19.71 5.08
CA VAL A 181 11.81 18.93 5.60
C VAL A 181 12.36 17.85 6.52
N GLU A 182 11.85 17.81 7.75
CA GLU A 182 12.21 16.78 8.73
C GLU A 182 11.41 15.50 8.46
N ILE A 183 12.11 14.36 8.52
CA ILE A 183 11.53 13.03 8.27
C ILE A 183 11.56 12.24 9.58
N PHE A 184 10.43 11.60 9.91
CA PHE A 184 10.30 10.69 11.03
C PHE A 184 9.75 9.35 10.59
N SER A 185 10.25 8.27 11.22
CA SER A 185 9.50 7.03 11.23
C SER A 185 8.26 7.15 12.12
N VAL A 186 7.20 6.41 11.81
CA VAL A 186 6.00 6.34 12.65
C VAL A 186 6.37 5.91 14.08
N GLU A 187 7.22 4.90 14.22
CA GLU A 187 7.66 4.38 15.52
C GLU A 187 8.36 5.47 16.37
N ASN A 188 9.34 6.17 15.79
CA ASN A 188 10.06 7.21 16.54
C ASN A 188 9.16 8.41 16.85
N LEU A 189 8.23 8.75 15.96
CA LEU A 189 7.26 9.79 16.21
C LEU A 189 6.33 9.40 17.37
N VAL A 190 5.79 8.18 17.38
CA VAL A 190 4.96 7.69 18.49
C VAL A 190 5.73 7.68 19.80
N ARG A 191 6.98 7.20 19.81
CA ARG A 191 7.85 7.22 21.00
C ARG A 191 8.07 8.62 21.55
N LYS A 192 8.21 9.62 20.67
CA LYS A 192 8.34 11.04 21.07
C LYS A 192 7.10 11.57 21.78
N TYR A 193 5.91 11.07 21.42
CA TYR A 193 4.63 11.48 22.00
C TYR A 193 4.11 10.55 23.09
N GLU A 194 4.77 9.42 23.39
CA GLU A 194 4.35 8.42 24.38
C GLU A 194 4.13 9.02 25.79
N GLY A 195 4.94 10.02 26.17
CA GLY A 195 4.79 10.71 27.45
C GLY A 195 3.58 11.65 27.54
N ILE A 196 2.97 12.00 26.41
CA ILE A 196 1.81 12.90 26.32
C ILE A 196 0.55 12.09 26.00
N GLU A 197 0.66 11.17 25.05
CA GLU A 197 -0.44 10.37 24.50
C GLU A 197 -0.05 8.88 24.53
N PRO A 198 -0.10 8.21 25.71
CA PRO A 198 0.38 6.83 25.85
C PRO A 198 -0.41 5.83 25.00
N LYS A 199 -1.67 6.16 24.68
CA LYS A 199 -2.57 5.32 23.86
C LYS A 199 -2.09 5.17 22.42
N LEU A 200 -1.20 6.03 21.91
CA LEU A 200 -0.67 5.92 20.54
C LEU A 200 0.04 4.61 20.30
N ARG A 201 0.71 4.08 21.33
CA ARG A 201 1.49 2.85 21.22
C ARG A 201 0.63 1.64 20.85
N ASP A 202 -0.61 1.62 21.30
CA ASP A 202 -1.55 0.52 21.04
C ASP A 202 -1.98 0.46 19.56
N PHE A 203 -1.79 1.55 18.81
CA PHE A 203 -2.13 1.61 17.38
C PHE A 203 -0.98 1.18 16.47
N VAL A 204 0.27 1.17 16.97
CA VAL A 204 1.44 0.87 16.14
C VAL A 204 1.44 -0.60 15.78
N GLN A 205 1.43 -0.89 14.48
CA GLN A 205 1.57 -2.24 13.98
C GLN A 205 3.05 -2.63 14.04
N THR A 206 3.39 -3.61 14.88
CA THR A 206 4.69 -4.26 14.84
C THR A 206 4.72 -5.23 13.68
N ARG A 207 5.65 -5.04 12.73
CA ARG A 207 5.95 -6.07 11.74
C ARG A 207 6.51 -7.28 12.49
N ASP A 208 5.76 -8.37 12.57
CA ASP A 208 6.37 -9.65 12.92
C ASP A 208 7.34 -9.98 11.77
N GLU A 209 8.62 -10.16 12.08
CA GLU A 209 9.65 -10.54 11.10
C GLU A 209 9.30 -11.83 10.32
N ASN A 210 8.31 -12.59 10.81
CA ASN A 210 7.79 -13.82 10.21
C ASN A 210 6.47 -13.66 9.43
N SER A 211 5.80 -12.50 9.47
CA SER A 211 4.56 -12.29 8.72
C SER A 211 4.82 -11.38 7.53
N ASP A 212 4.70 -11.97 6.34
CA ASP A 212 4.77 -11.32 5.04
C ASP A 212 6.15 -10.77 4.68
N VAL A 213 6.98 -11.66 4.10
CA VAL A 213 8.06 -11.27 3.19
C VAL A 213 7.54 -10.16 2.28
N ASP A 214 8.15 -8.99 2.36
CA ASP A 214 7.72 -7.78 1.68
C ASP A 214 7.76 -7.99 0.15
N MET A 215 6.69 -8.56 -0.40
CA MET A 215 6.52 -8.85 -1.84
C MET A 215 6.20 -7.59 -2.64
N ARG A 216 6.64 -6.42 -2.17
CA ARG A 216 6.43 -5.13 -2.82
C ARG A 216 7.50 -4.82 -3.87
N ASP A 217 8.71 -5.38 -3.75
CA ASP A 217 9.82 -5.12 -4.69
C ASP A 217 10.43 -6.37 -5.37
N ALA A 218 10.18 -7.58 -4.86
CA ALA A 218 10.59 -8.80 -5.55
C ALA A 218 9.48 -9.30 -6.46
N LYS A 219 9.80 -9.66 -7.72
CA LYS A 219 8.95 -10.48 -8.61
C LYS A 219 8.25 -11.51 -7.75
N ARG A 220 6.92 -11.38 -7.55
CA ARG A 220 6.15 -12.33 -6.73
C ARG A 220 6.61 -13.73 -7.10
N PRO A 221 7.28 -14.48 -6.19
CA PRO A 221 7.66 -15.84 -6.51
C PRO A 221 6.40 -16.55 -6.98
N ARG A 222 6.49 -17.34 -8.05
CA ARG A 222 5.35 -18.11 -8.51
C ARG A 222 4.90 -18.97 -7.34
N LEU A 223 3.78 -18.57 -6.71
CA LEU A 223 3.27 -19.21 -5.49
C LEU A 223 3.00 -20.71 -5.71
N TYR A 224 2.71 -21.07 -6.96
CA TYR A 224 2.42 -22.42 -7.36
C TYR A 224 3.42 -22.88 -8.41
N SER A 225 4.08 -24.00 -8.14
CA SER A 225 4.93 -24.68 -9.11
C SER A 225 4.12 -25.12 -10.33
N ASP A 226 4.78 -25.15 -11.48
CA ASP A 226 4.20 -25.72 -12.70
C ASP A 226 3.94 -27.22 -12.50
N TYR A 227 2.87 -27.75 -13.12
CA TYR A 227 2.54 -29.16 -12.98
C TYR A 227 3.52 -30.05 -13.72
N MET A 228 3.74 -31.25 -13.16
CA MET A 228 4.51 -32.28 -13.83
C MET A 228 3.79 -32.73 -15.12
N PRO A 229 4.52 -32.96 -16.23
CA PRO A 229 3.93 -33.53 -17.44
C PRO A 229 3.23 -34.86 -17.16
N LEU A 230 2.08 -35.07 -17.81
CA LEU A 230 1.22 -36.24 -17.57
C LEU A 230 1.97 -37.58 -17.73
N ALA A 231 2.83 -37.68 -18.75
CA ALA A 231 3.62 -38.88 -19.02
C ALA A 231 4.57 -39.24 -17.86
N ASP A 232 5.20 -38.24 -17.26
CA ASP A 232 6.09 -38.43 -16.12
C ASP A 232 5.33 -38.78 -14.85
N ALA A 233 4.18 -38.14 -14.61
CA ALA A 233 3.31 -38.44 -13.49
C ALA A 233 2.80 -39.89 -13.54
N GLN A 234 2.33 -40.35 -14.72
CA GLN A 234 1.89 -41.73 -14.93
C GLN A 234 3.03 -42.74 -14.74
N ARG A 235 4.24 -42.45 -15.25
CA ARG A 235 5.42 -43.30 -15.04
C ARG A 235 5.74 -43.44 -13.55
N LYS A 236 5.71 -42.35 -12.79
CA LYS A 236 5.99 -42.36 -11.35
C LYS A 236 4.88 -43.05 -10.54
N LEU A 237 3.62 -42.94 -10.97
CA LEU A 237 2.49 -43.66 -10.37
C LEU A 237 2.64 -45.17 -10.54
N LYS A 238 2.96 -45.63 -11.77
CA LYS A 238 3.21 -47.06 -12.06
C LYS A 238 4.38 -47.62 -11.27
N ASN A 239 5.41 -46.81 -11.05
CA ASN A 239 6.59 -47.17 -10.26
C ASN A 239 6.38 -47.03 -8.75
N GLY A 240 5.18 -46.68 -8.28
CA GLY A 240 4.85 -46.51 -6.87
C GLY A 240 5.57 -45.35 -6.16
N LYS A 241 6.16 -44.41 -6.91
CA LYS A 241 6.88 -43.24 -6.36
C LYS A 241 5.95 -42.09 -6.00
N LEU A 242 4.78 -42.02 -6.62
CA LEU A 242 3.73 -41.05 -6.34
C LEU A 242 2.43 -41.79 -6.05
N LEU A 243 1.52 -41.12 -5.36
CA LEU A 243 0.24 -41.65 -4.93
C LEU A 243 -0.88 -40.81 -5.52
N GLN A 244 -1.93 -41.46 -6.01
CA GLN A 244 -3.13 -40.80 -6.49
C GLN A 244 -4.23 -40.90 -5.43
N GLY A 245 -4.92 -39.81 -5.19
CA GLY A 245 -6.01 -39.77 -4.21
C GLY A 245 -6.96 -38.60 -4.43
N ILE A 246 -8.01 -38.56 -3.63
CA ILE A 246 -9.01 -37.48 -3.66
C ILE A 246 -8.62 -36.42 -2.65
N TYR A 247 -8.47 -35.19 -3.10
CA TYR A 247 -8.17 -34.04 -2.27
C TYR A 247 -9.42 -33.54 -1.52
N ASN A 248 -9.28 -33.32 -0.23
CA ASN A 248 -10.32 -32.77 0.65
C ASN A 248 -9.78 -31.54 1.36
N THR A 249 -10.43 -30.41 1.20
CA THR A 249 -10.14 -29.18 1.94
C THR A 249 -10.61 -29.29 3.38
N ASN A 250 -9.84 -28.74 4.32
CA ASN A 250 -10.30 -28.58 5.70
C ASN A 250 -11.29 -27.41 5.79
N PRO A 251 -12.54 -27.62 6.27
CA PRO A 251 -13.54 -26.55 6.40
C PRO A 251 -13.13 -25.43 7.37
N PHE A 252 -12.25 -25.73 8.32
CA PHE A 252 -11.84 -24.82 9.39
C PHE A 252 -10.47 -24.18 9.14
N ASN A 253 -9.64 -24.77 8.27
CA ASN A 253 -8.31 -24.26 7.96
C ASN A 253 -8.02 -24.27 6.46
N ARG A 254 -8.06 -23.09 5.82
CA ARG A 254 -7.80 -22.93 4.38
C ARG A 254 -6.37 -23.29 3.94
N LEU A 255 -5.44 -23.42 4.87
CA LEU A 255 -4.05 -23.79 4.59
C LEU A 255 -3.81 -25.29 4.77
N GLU A 256 -4.86 -26.05 5.02
CA GLU A 256 -4.78 -27.49 5.23
C GLU A 256 -5.79 -28.21 4.34
N GLY A 257 -5.36 -29.34 3.80
CA GLY A 257 -6.23 -30.33 3.20
C GLY A 257 -5.65 -31.71 3.36
N THR A 258 -6.43 -32.73 3.01
CA THR A 258 -6.03 -34.12 3.10
C THR A 258 -6.26 -34.84 1.78
N VAL A 259 -5.32 -35.68 1.38
CA VAL A 259 -5.47 -36.55 0.20
C VAL A 259 -5.72 -37.96 0.68
N ASN A 260 -6.91 -38.47 0.40
CA ASN A 260 -7.25 -39.85 0.72
C ASN A 260 -6.70 -40.76 -0.37
N VAL A 261 -5.71 -41.57 0.00
CA VAL A 261 -5.00 -42.50 -0.89
C VAL A 261 -5.41 -43.93 -0.57
N GLN A 262 -5.56 -44.74 -1.61
CA GLN A 262 -5.68 -46.19 -1.50
C GLN A 262 -4.46 -46.84 -2.15
N LYS A 263 -3.68 -47.58 -1.36
CA LYS A 263 -2.49 -48.30 -1.84
C LYS A 263 -2.79 -49.80 -1.93
N GLY A 264 -2.67 -50.36 -3.14
CA GLY A 264 -2.99 -51.77 -3.44
C GLY A 264 -4.32 -51.96 -4.16
N ALA A 265 -4.50 -53.09 -4.85
CA ALA A 265 -5.70 -53.42 -5.61
C ALA A 265 -6.67 -54.27 -4.77
N GLY A 266 -7.97 -53.95 -4.83
CA GLY A 266 -9.03 -54.74 -4.17
C GLY A 266 -9.35 -54.33 -2.73
N SER A 267 -10.01 -55.21 -1.99
CA SER A 267 -10.52 -55.03 -0.62
C SER A 267 -9.46 -55.08 0.48
N GLU A 268 -8.22 -55.44 0.15
CA GLU A 268 -7.08 -55.50 1.08
C GLU A 268 -6.16 -54.25 1.01
N GLY A 269 -6.55 -53.24 0.22
CA GLY A 269 -5.75 -52.02 0.07
C GLY A 269 -5.74 -51.14 1.32
N GLU A 270 -4.55 -50.72 1.74
CA GLU A 270 -4.37 -49.80 2.87
C GLU A 270 -4.90 -48.41 2.49
N ARG A 271 -5.79 -47.87 3.33
CA ARG A 271 -6.34 -46.52 3.18
C ARG A 271 -5.72 -45.63 4.22
N PHE A 272 -5.07 -44.56 3.76
CA PHE A 272 -4.53 -43.54 4.64
C PHE A 272 -4.73 -42.15 4.02
N SER A 273 -4.60 -41.14 4.86
CA SER A 273 -4.82 -39.75 4.49
C SER A 273 -3.50 -38.98 4.63
N VAL A 274 -3.10 -38.29 3.56
CA VAL A 274 -1.88 -37.48 3.54
C VAL A 274 -2.26 -36.03 3.82
N LEU A 275 -1.73 -35.45 4.90
CA LEU A 275 -1.92 -34.05 5.22
C LEU A 275 -1.10 -33.17 4.28
N ILE A 276 -1.76 -32.19 3.66
CA ILE A 276 -1.16 -31.18 2.79
C ILE A 276 -1.28 -29.83 3.49
N GLN A 277 -0.15 -29.25 3.89
CA GLN A 277 -0.10 -27.96 4.57
C GLN A 277 0.52 -26.88 3.67
N GLY A 278 -0.09 -25.71 3.66
CA GLY A 278 0.36 -24.54 2.91
C GLY A 278 -0.17 -24.47 1.49
N ARG A 279 -0.39 -23.24 1.00
CA ARG A 279 -0.95 -23.00 -0.34
C ARG A 279 -0.08 -23.59 -1.45
N GLU A 280 1.24 -23.51 -1.28
CA GLU A 280 2.21 -24.00 -2.26
C GLU A 280 2.05 -25.51 -2.50
N ASN A 281 1.91 -26.28 -1.42
CA ASN A 281 1.74 -27.74 -1.48
C ASN A 281 0.33 -28.15 -1.93
N MET A 282 -0.70 -27.36 -1.60
CA MET A 282 -2.06 -27.57 -2.14
C MET A 282 -2.11 -27.39 -3.67
N ASN A 283 -1.19 -26.61 -4.25
CA ASN A 283 -0.98 -26.41 -5.69
C ASN A 283 -2.26 -26.32 -6.56
N ARG A 284 -3.11 -25.33 -6.24
CA ARG A 284 -4.37 -25.03 -6.95
C ARG A 284 -5.42 -26.15 -6.94
N SER A 285 -5.31 -27.14 -6.04
CA SER A 285 -6.30 -28.22 -5.89
C SER A 285 -7.61 -27.72 -5.26
N VAL A 286 -8.73 -28.31 -5.67
CA VAL A 286 -10.09 -28.02 -5.21
C VAL A 286 -10.72 -29.26 -4.56
N GLN A 287 -11.67 -29.06 -3.65
CA GLN A 287 -12.42 -30.14 -3.00
C GLN A 287 -12.95 -31.16 -4.02
N GLY A 288 -12.57 -32.43 -3.84
CA GLY A 288 -12.98 -33.53 -4.70
C GLY A 288 -12.06 -33.80 -5.89
N ASP A 289 -11.03 -32.97 -6.13
CA ASP A 289 -10.07 -33.21 -7.21
C ASP A 289 -9.30 -34.51 -7.00
N VAL A 290 -9.04 -35.20 -8.11
CA VAL A 290 -8.12 -36.34 -8.12
C VAL A 290 -6.71 -35.80 -8.33
N VAL A 291 -5.90 -35.84 -7.28
CA VAL A 291 -4.56 -35.28 -7.25
C VAL A 291 -3.50 -36.37 -7.15
N ILE A 292 -2.27 -36.02 -7.52
CA ILE A 292 -1.09 -36.87 -7.37
C ILE A 292 -0.16 -36.19 -6.38
N VAL A 293 0.19 -36.90 -5.31
CA VAL A 293 1.10 -36.46 -4.24
C VAL A 293 2.34 -37.34 -4.17
#